data_AF-A0A7R9KX93-F1
#
_entry.id   AF-A0A7R9KX93-F1
#
_cell.length_a   1.000
_cell.length_b   1.000
_cell.length_c   1.000
_cell.angle_alpha   90.00
_cell.angle_beta   90.00
_cell.angle_gamma   90.00
#
_symmetry.space_group_name_H-M   'P 1'
#
loop_
_entity.id
_entity.type
_entity.pdbx_description
1 polymer ?
#
loop_
_entity_poly.entity_id
_entity_poly.type
_entity_poly.pdbx_seq_one_letter_code
_entity_poly.pdbx_strand_id
1 'polypeptide(L)'
;MSSRNHFNNNYNNNDENTVKLRRTNSVTRLSEIKDSERKARKQQADQPYDQTSRQPLYQSYSLILYYRVHEPKDSLFSSSSGYTNYRGLLNLCIILLVLSNARVALENIIKYGILVDPLQWIKLFIGKPNAWPSCQLILSANIFILISFFIERLFAANIWREVVGGTAVVVNVIAILALPPIVINSVPCNPIGASIACGLYSIVSLKLVSYHMVNYWCRKRSAKKLSNAGSHTRRRSFTSKDLQKTVQNGSAISDSRHILVEYPNNLNVVDLYYFMFAPTLCYELNFPRSERIRKRFLIKRILEIVS
;
A
#
# COMPACT_ATOMS: atom_id res chain seq x y z
N MET A 1 52.62 51.96 -33.92
CA MET A 1 53.71 52.85 -33.46
C MET A 1 53.71 52.86 -31.95
N SER A 2 54.85 52.45 -31.34
CA SER A 2 55.36 52.79 -30.01
C SER A 2 54.45 52.66 -28.78
N SER A 3 54.91 52.32 -27.58
CA SER A 3 56.17 51.84 -27.00
C SER A 3 55.93 51.90 -25.47
N ARG A 4 56.51 50.95 -24.74
CA ARG A 4 57.11 51.06 -23.40
C ARG A 4 56.36 51.68 -22.19
N ASN A 5 56.29 50.84 -21.15
CA ASN A 5 56.79 51.01 -19.77
C ASN A 5 56.33 52.19 -18.91
N HIS A 6 55.82 51.87 -17.71
CA HIS A 6 56.30 52.36 -16.40
C HIS A 6 55.70 51.45 -15.30
N PHE A 7 56.49 50.62 -14.61
CA PHE A 7 57.13 50.88 -13.32
C PHE A 7 56.19 51.33 -12.18
N ASN A 8 55.85 50.35 -11.34
CA ASN A 8 55.92 50.30 -9.88
C ASN A 8 55.35 51.48 -9.05
N ASN A 9 54.42 51.16 -8.14
CA ASN A 9 54.39 51.76 -6.81
C ASN A 9 53.76 50.80 -5.79
N ASN A 10 54.60 50.33 -4.87
CA ASN A 10 54.23 49.72 -3.60
C ASN A 10 53.52 50.75 -2.72
N TYR A 11 52.41 50.35 -2.09
CA TYR A 11 52.10 50.77 -0.72
C TYR A 11 51.43 49.62 0.02
N ASN A 12 52.12 49.13 1.02
CA ASN A 12 51.59 48.29 2.10
C ASN A 12 50.46 49.05 2.82
N ASN A 13 49.38 48.35 3.15
CA ASN A 13 48.67 48.56 4.40
C ASN A 13 48.11 47.21 4.88
N ASN A 14 48.54 46.86 6.08
CA ASN A 14 48.18 45.68 6.82
C ASN A 14 46.77 45.83 7.42
N ASP A 15 46.23 44.67 7.81
CA ASP A 15 45.26 44.43 8.87
C ASP A 15 43.79 44.78 8.62
N GLU A 16 42.99 43.74 8.34
CA GLU A 16 41.86 43.29 9.18
C GLU A 16 41.00 42.24 8.42
N ASN A 17 41.37 40.96 8.47
CA ASN A 17 40.45 39.89 8.09
C ASN A 17 39.82 39.28 9.34
N THR A 18 38.73 39.93 9.75
CA THR A 18 37.72 39.47 10.69
C THR A 18 37.44 37.96 10.58
N VAL A 19 37.69 37.23 11.67
CA VAL A 19 37.22 35.84 11.83
C VAL A 19 35.70 35.86 11.91
N LYS A 20 35.03 35.67 10.77
CA LYS A 20 33.57 35.46 10.73
C LYS A 20 33.26 34.13 11.41
N LEU A 21 32.83 34.20 12.67
CA LEU A 21 32.19 33.08 13.37
C LEU A 21 31.04 32.55 12.50
N ARG A 22 31.12 31.27 12.13
CA ARG A 22 30.07 30.59 11.33
C ARG A 22 28.75 30.71 12.09
N ARG A 23 27.80 31.47 11.54
CA ARG A 23 26.38 31.35 11.89
C ARG A 23 25.97 29.90 11.69
N THR A 24 25.39 29.30 12.73
CA THR A 24 24.75 27.99 12.63
C THR A 24 23.55 28.14 11.70
N ASN A 25 23.69 27.66 10.46
CA ASN A 25 22.56 27.55 9.54
C ASN A 25 21.65 26.43 10.05
N SER A 26 20.70 26.77 10.93
CA SER A 26 19.79 25.83 11.59
C SER A 26 18.65 25.35 10.69
N VAL A 27 18.61 25.75 9.42
CA VAL A 27 17.57 25.33 8.46
C VAL A 27 18.18 25.13 7.06
N THR A 28 19.10 24.18 6.90
CA THR A 28 19.48 23.66 5.58
C THR A 28 18.68 22.39 5.28
N ARG A 29 18.25 22.22 4.02
CA ARG A 29 17.49 21.02 3.63
C ARG A 29 18.37 19.79 3.84
N LEU A 30 17.78 18.69 4.32
CA LEU A 30 18.51 17.43 4.60
C LEU A 30 19.33 16.94 3.39
N SER A 31 18.87 17.21 2.17
CA SER A 31 19.58 16.93 0.91
C SER A 31 20.84 17.78 0.73
N GLU A 32 20.78 19.07 1.06
CA GLU A 32 21.90 20.01 0.96
C GLU A 32 22.99 19.69 1.98
N ILE A 33 22.59 19.27 3.19
CA ILE A 33 23.51 18.77 4.22
C ILE A 33 24.23 17.53 3.70
N LYS A 34 23.50 16.54 3.18
CA LYS A 34 24.07 15.32 2.60
C LYS A 34 25.05 15.61 1.46
N ASP A 35 24.70 16.54 0.56
CA ASP A 35 25.55 16.91 -0.56
C ASP A 35 26.79 17.71 -0.12
N SER A 36 26.66 18.57 0.89
CA SER A 36 27.78 19.31 1.46
C SER A 36 28.76 18.39 2.19
N GLU A 37 28.27 17.42 2.96
CA GLU A 37 29.08 16.39 3.61
C GLU A 37 29.77 15.50 2.57
N ARG A 38 29.08 15.14 1.49
CA ARG A 38 29.65 14.35 0.40
C ARG A 38 30.74 15.13 -0.36
N LYS A 39 30.58 16.45 -0.53
CA LYS A 39 31.59 17.33 -1.12
C LYS A 39 32.80 17.53 -0.21
N ALA A 40 32.59 17.74 1.10
CA ALA A 40 33.67 17.82 2.08
C ALA A 40 34.50 16.52 2.14
N ARG A 41 33.84 15.36 2.00
CA ARG A 41 34.50 14.05 1.92
C ARG A 41 35.33 13.86 0.65
N LYS A 42 34.87 14.36 -0.50
CA LYS A 42 35.68 14.38 -1.74
C LYS A 42 36.88 15.32 -1.65
N GLN A 43 36.79 16.35 -0.79
CA GLN A 43 37.87 17.31 -0.55
C GLN A 43 38.92 16.81 0.46
N GLN A 44 38.63 15.77 1.24
CA GLN A 44 39.64 14.99 1.97
C GLN A 44 40.46 14.16 0.97
N ALA A 45 41.28 14.85 0.20
CA ALA A 45 42.32 14.27 -0.62
C ALA A 45 43.56 14.11 0.24
N ASP A 46 43.77 12.93 0.82
CA ASP A 46 45.13 12.50 1.09
C ASP A 46 45.73 12.03 -0.24
N GLN A 47 45.97 12.95 -1.17
CA GLN A 47 46.79 12.65 -2.35
C GLN A 47 48.21 12.37 -1.87
N PRO A 48 48.84 11.23 -2.24
CA PRO A 48 50.28 11.14 -2.12
C PRO A 48 50.90 12.20 -3.01
N TYR A 49 51.91 12.90 -2.48
CA TYR A 49 52.70 13.91 -3.15
C TYR A 49 53.26 13.37 -4.47
N ASP A 50 52.89 14.02 -5.58
CA ASP A 50 53.33 13.69 -6.93
C ASP A 50 54.73 14.27 -7.14
N GLN A 51 55.76 13.41 -7.24
CA GLN A 51 57.09 13.80 -7.73
C GLN A 51 57.34 13.17 -9.09
N THR A 52 57.39 14.06 -10.06
CA THR A 52 57.68 13.88 -11.48
C THR A 52 58.96 13.07 -11.74
N SER A 53 58.87 12.18 -12.74
CA SER A 53 59.96 11.82 -13.65
C SER A 53 61.16 11.03 -13.09
N ARG A 54 61.03 9.69 -13.01
CA ARG A 54 62.05 8.70 -13.44
C ARG A 54 61.53 7.28 -13.20
N GLN A 55 61.65 6.42 -14.21
CA GLN A 55 61.50 4.96 -14.11
C GLN A 55 62.73 4.30 -14.77
N PRO A 56 63.01 3.01 -14.55
CA PRO A 56 62.53 2.10 -13.50
C PRO A 56 63.66 1.23 -12.92
N LEU A 57 63.62 0.85 -11.64
CA LEU A 57 64.03 -0.48 -11.14
C LEU A 57 63.95 -0.48 -9.61
N TYR A 58 63.34 -1.51 -9.03
CA TYR A 58 63.00 -1.68 -7.61
C TYR A 58 61.73 -0.93 -7.13
N GLN A 59 60.57 -1.28 -7.71
CA GLN A 59 59.27 -0.88 -7.17
C GLN A 59 58.39 -2.11 -6.83
N SER A 60 58.98 -3.27 -6.54
CA SER A 60 58.19 -4.50 -6.30
C SER A 60 57.84 -4.74 -4.84
N TYR A 61 58.63 -4.19 -3.90
CA TYR A 61 58.46 -4.44 -2.46
C TYR A 61 57.86 -3.27 -1.66
N SER A 62 57.65 -2.10 -2.28
CA SER A 62 56.95 -0.97 -1.65
C SER A 62 55.43 -1.02 -1.82
N LEU A 63 54.92 -1.85 -2.73
CA LEU A 63 53.49 -1.94 -3.07
C LEU A 63 52.63 -2.69 -2.02
N ILE A 64 53.26 -3.43 -1.10
CA ILE A 64 52.53 -4.25 -0.12
C ILE A 64 52.20 -3.46 1.16
N LEU A 65 52.84 -2.31 1.40
CA LEU A 65 52.68 -1.54 2.65
C LEU A 65 51.73 -0.33 2.56
N TYR A 66 50.92 -0.20 1.51
CA TYR A 66 50.00 0.94 1.37
C TYR A 66 48.60 0.57 0.90
N TYR A 67 48.03 -0.52 1.41
CA TYR A 67 46.57 -0.67 1.38
C TYR A 67 45.98 0.00 2.62
N ARG A 68 45.40 1.20 2.42
CA ARG A 68 44.61 1.83 3.48
C ARG A 68 43.40 0.95 3.78
N VAL A 69 43.42 0.33 4.95
CA VAL A 69 42.31 -0.49 5.47
C VAL A 69 41.09 0.39 5.81
N HIS A 70 41.33 1.67 6.12
CA HIS A 70 40.30 2.62 6.46
C HIS A 70 39.84 3.41 5.24
N GLU A 71 38.59 3.21 4.87
CA GLU A 71 37.87 4.04 3.92
C GLU A 71 36.92 4.98 4.69
N PRO A 72 36.78 6.25 4.27
CA PRO A 72 35.80 7.16 4.85
C PRO A 72 34.39 6.64 4.53
N LYS A 73 33.76 5.97 5.50
CA LYS A 73 32.39 5.45 5.44
C LYS A 73 31.56 6.07 6.56
N ASP A 74 30.31 6.41 6.24
CA ASP A 74 29.36 6.87 7.26
C ASP A 74 28.92 5.70 8.14
N SER A 75 28.68 5.97 9.42
CA SER A 75 28.00 5.04 10.31
C SER A 75 26.69 4.56 9.68
N LEU A 76 26.35 3.28 9.81
CA LEU A 76 25.13 2.70 9.21
C LEU A 76 23.83 3.38 9.68
N PHE A 77 23.85 3.99 10.87
CA PHE A 77 22.74 4.76 11.43
C PHE A 77 22.76 6.24 11.03
N SER A 78 23.77 6.70 10.29
CA SER A 78 23.80 8.06 9.77
C SER A 78 22.76 8.20 8.66
N SER A 79 22.04 9.33 8.68
CA SER A 79 21.05 9.68 7.66
C SER A 79 21.65 9.75 6.24
N SER A 80 22.98 9.93 6.12
CA SER A 80 23.74 9.99 4.87
C SER A 80 24.24 8.62 4.35
N SER A 81 24.13 7.54 5.14
CA SER A 81 24.66 6.21 4.80
C SER A 81 23.85 5.45 3.75
N GLY A 82 22.54 5.72 3.63
CA GLY A 82 21.66 5.05 2.66
C GLY A 82 21.32 3.59 3.00
N TYR A 83 21.64 3.14 4.22
CA TYR A 83 21.31 1.79 4.68
C TYR A 83 19.79 1.62 4.90
N THR A 84 19.21 0.53 4.39
CA THR A 84 17.75 0.27 4.45
C THR A 84 17.38 -1.09 5.05
N ASN A 85 18.36 -1.92 5.41
CA ASN A 85 18.10 -3.30 5.84
C ASN A 85 17.91 -3.42 7.35
N TYR A 86 16.78 -2.94 7.86
CA TYR A 86 16.43 -2.99 9.30
C TYR A 86 15.69 -4.27 9.72
N ARG A 87 15.73 -5.34 8.90
CA ARG A 87 15.03 -6.60 9.20
C ARG A 87 15.46 -7.22 10.53
N GLY A 88 16.75 -7.09 10.88
CA GLY A 88 17.28 -7.57 12.17
C GLY A 88 16.64 -6.86 13.37
N LEU A 89 16.35 -5.56 13.25
CA LEU A 89 15.71 -4.79 14.32
C LEU A 89 14.25 -5.23 14.52
N LEU A 90 13.51 -5.46 13.44
CA LEU A 90 12.15 -6.01 13.53
C LEU A 90 12.14 -7.41 14.16
N ASN A 91 13.08 -8.28 13.79
CA ASN A 91 13.22 -9.60 14.41
C ASN A 91 13.53 -9.49 15.91
N LEU A 92 14.42 -8.58 16.30
CA LEU A 92 14.73 -8.30 17.71
C LEU A 92 13.48 -7.81 18.46
N CYS A 93 12.70 -6.90 17.87
CA CYS A 93 11.45 -6.40 18.46
C CYS A 93 10.43 -7.54 18.67
N ILE A 94 10.28 -8.44 17.70
CA ILE A 94 9.43 -9.63 17.81
C ILE A 94 9.94 -10.55 18.94
N ILE A 95 11.25 -10.80 19.03
CA ILE A 95 11.84 -11.63 20.08
C ILE A 95 11.59 -11.00 21.46
N LEU A 96 11.80 -9.69 21.61
CA LEU A 96 11.56 -8.97 22.86
C LEU A 96 10.09 -9.00 23.27
N LEU A 97 9.16 -8.79 22.32
CA LEU A 97 7.73 -8.88 22.57
C LEU A 97 7.34 -10.27 23.09
N VAL A 98 7.83 -11.32 22.43
CA VAL A 98 7.56 -12.71 22.82
C VAL A 98 8.17 -13.00 24.19
N LEU A 99 9.43 -12.67 24.45
CA LEU A 99 10.08 -12.95 25.73
C LEU A 99 9.44 -12.19 26.90
N SER A 100 9.04 -10.94 26.68
CA SER A 100 8.38 -10.12 27.70
C SER A 100 7.00 -10.63 28.07
N ASN A 101 6.22 -11.07 27.07
CA ASN A 101 4.81 -11.42 27.28
C ASN A 101 4.56 -12.93 27.44
N ALA A 102 5.46 -13.80 26.97
CA ALA A 102 5.25 -15.26 27.00
C ALA A 102 5.09 -15.81 28.42
N ARG A 103 5.84 -15.30 29.39
CA ARG A 103 5.71 -15.74 30.78
C ARG A 103 4.30 -15.46 31.31
N VAL A 104 3.82 -14.23 31.17
CA VAL A 104 2.51 -13.80 31.65
C VAL A 104 1.39 -14.53 30.89
N ALA A 105 1.54 -14.70 29.57
CA ALA A 105 0.60 -15.46 28.76
C ALA A 105 0.51 -16.93 29.20
N LEU A 106 1.65 -17.60 29.46
CA LEU A 106 1.67 -18.98 29.94
C LEU A 106 1.07 -19.09 31.34
N GLU A 107 1.39 -18.17 32.26
CA GLU A 107 0.78 -18.14 33.60
C GLU A 107 -0.75 -17.97 33.50
N ASN A 108 -1.24 -17.11 32.60
CA ASN A 108 -2.67 -16.92 32.37
C ASN A 108 -3.33 -18.17 31.75
N ILE A 109 -2.69 -18.82 30.79
CA ILE A 109 -3.18 -20.07 30.18
C ILE A 109 -3.25 -21.19 31.22
N ILE A 110 -2.24 -21.31 32.10
CA ILE A 110 -2.21 -22.36 33.12
C ILE A 110 -3.25 -22.10 34.22
N LYS A 111 -3.40 -20.85 34.68
CA LYS A 111 -4.34 -20.49 35.76
C LYS A 111 -5.80 -20.50 35.31
N TYR A 112 -6.09 -19.90 34.16
CA TYR A 112 -7.46 -19.68 33.69
C TYR A 112 -7.90 -20.67 32.61
N GLY A 113 -6.98 -21.47 32.06
CA GLY A 113 -7.26 -22.30 30.90
C GLY A 113 -7.62 -21.46 29.66
N ILE A 114 -8.15 -22.13 28.64
CA ILE A 114 -8.80 -21.42 27.52
C ILE A 114 -10.20 -21.03 28.01
N LEU A 115 -10.33 -19.82 28.55
CA LEU A 115 -11.59 -19.33 29.14
C LEU A 115 -12.66 -18.94 28.10
N VAL A 116 -12.33 -19.03 26.81
CA VAL A 116 -13.22 -18.61 25.73
C VAL A 116 -13.95 -19.83 25.18
N ASP A 117 -15.21 -19.98 25.59
CA ASP A 117 -16.14 -20.96 25.02
C ASP A 117 -16.94 -20.34 23.86
N PRO A 118 -16.52 -20.52 22.59
CA PRO A 118 -17.20 -19.91 21.45
C PRO A 118 -18.66 -20.37 21.31
N LEU A 119 -18.96 -21.59 21.74
CA LEU A 119 -20.31 -22.17 21.69
C LEU A 119 -21.29 -21.46 22.64
N GLN A 120 -20.82 -20.97 23.79
CA GLN A 120 -21.66 -20.25 24.73
C GLN A 120 -22.02 -18.86 24.20
N TRP A 121 -21.09 -18.19 23.53
CA TRP A 121 -21.35 -16.90 22.87
C TRP A 121 -22.40 -17.04 21.77
N ILE A 122 -22.33 -18.11 20.97
CA ILE A 122 -23.33 -18.39 19.92
C ILE A 122 -24.72 -18.64 20.53
N LYS A 123 -24.80 -19.42 21.63
CA LYS A 123 -26.08 -19.64 22.34
C LYS A 123 -26.65 -18.35 22.93
N LEU A 124 -25.80 -17.49 23.49
CA LEU A 124 -26.21 -16.21 24.06
C LEU A 124 -26.67 -15.23 22.98
N PHE A 125 -26.02 -15.25 21.82
CA PHE A 125 -26.41 -14.46 20.64
C PHE A 125 -27.80 -14.86 20.12
N ILE A 126 -28.07 -16.18 20.02
CA ILE A 126 -29.36 -16.69 19.54
C ILE A 126 -30.48 -16.49 20.58
N GLY A 127 -30.16 -16.62 21.88
CA GLY A 127 -31.16 -16.52 22.96
C GLY A 127 -31.65 -15.10 23.26
N LYS A 128 -30.87 -14.06 22.97
CA LYS A 128 -31.22 -12.65 23.21
C LYS A 128 -30.77 -11.73 22.07
N PRO A 129 -31.48 -11.70 20.93
CA PRO A 129 -31.07 -10.93 19.75
C PRO A 129 -30.97 -9.42 20.02
N ASN A 130 -31.80 -8.88 20.91
CA ASN A 130 -31.79 -7.44 21.25
C ASN A 130 -30.66 -7.05 22.22
N ALA A 131 -29.94 -8.00 22.81
CA ALA A 131 -28.89 -7.70 23.79
C ALA A 131 -27.57 -7.23 23.13
N TRP A 132 -27.40 -7.44 21.82
CA TRP A 132 -26.15 -7.14 21.09
C TRP A 132 -26.42 -6.29 19.83
N PRO A 133 -26.76 -5.00 20.01
CA PRO A 133 -27.14 -4.11 18.89
C PRO A 133 -26.04 -3.98 17.82
N SER A 134 -24.76 -3.99 18.19
CA SER A 134 -23.64 -3.91 17.22
C SER A 134 -23.57 -5.12 16.29
N CYS A 135 -23.83 -6.32 16.81
CA CYS A 135 -23.86 -7.54 15.99
C CYS A 135 -25.09 -7.56 15.07
N GLN A 136 -26.23 -7.09 15.56
CA GLN A 136 -27.44 -6.94 14.76
C GLN A 136 -27.26 -5.92 13.62
N LEU A 137 -26.58 -4.81 13.88
CA LEU A 137 -26.17 -3.85 12.86
C LEU A 137 -25.35 -4.54 11.75
N ILE A 138 -24.29 -5.25 12.12
CA ILE A 138 -23.43 -5.95 11.14
C ILE A 138 -24.24 -6.93 10.29
N LEU A 139 -25.19 -7.67 10.90
CA LEU A 139 -26.05 -8.58 10.16
C LEU A 139 -26.95 -7.83 9.17
N SER A 140 -27.54 -6.71 9.60
CA SER A 140 -28.43 -5.88 8.77
C SER A 140 -27.72 -5.23 7.57
N ALA A 141 -26.39 -5.07 7.59
CA ALA A 141 -25.61 -4.60 6.44
C ALA A 141 -25.80 -5.48 5.19
N ASN A 142 -26.08 -6.78 5.36
CA ASN A 142 -26.35 -7.70 4.25
C ASN A 142 -27.57 -7.28 3.42
N ILE A 143 -28.58 -6.70 4.07
CA ILE A 143 -29.80 -6.24 3.38
C ILE A 143 -29.44 -5.16 2.36
N PHE A 144 -28.60 -4.20 2.74
CA PHE A 144 -28.16 -3.12 1.87
C PHE A 144 -27.29 -3.60 0.69
N ILE A 145 -26.46 -4.62 0.93
CA ILE A 145 -25.66 -5.27 -0.11
C ILE A 145 -26.58 -5.94 -1.13
N LEU A 146 -27.60 -6.67 -0.67
CA LEU A 146 -28.58 -7.31 -1.55
C LEU A 146 -29.43 -6.27 -2.30
N ILE A 147 -29.85 -5.17 -1.67
CA ILE A 147 -30.56 -4.08 -2.35
C ILE A 147 -29.71 -3.51 -3.49
N SER A 148 -28.43 -3.21 -3.23
CA SER A 148 -27.48 -2.75 -4.25
C SER A 148 -27.34 -3.75 -5.41
N PHE A 149 -27.30 -5.04 -5.11
CA PHE A 149 -27.30 -6.10 -6.13
C PHE A 149 -28.57 -6.12 -6.99
N PHE A 150 -29.74 -6.03 -6.36
CA PHE A 150 -31.02 -6.00 -7.09
C PHE A 150 -31.13 -4.77 -7.98
N ILE A 151 -30.69 -3.60 -7.52
CA ILE A 151 -30.64 -2.39 -8.34
C ILE A 151 -29.79 -2.64 -9.60
N GLU A 152 -28.63 -3.30 -9.47
CA GLU A 152 -27.78 -3.58 -10.63
C GLU A 152 -28.39 -4.63 -11.59
N ARG A 153 -29.12 -5.62 -11.07
CA ARG A 153 -29.88 -6.55 -11.92
C ARG A 153 -31.00 -5.86 -12.69
N LEU A 154 -31.72 -4.93 -12.06
CA LEU A 154 -32.76 -4.13 -12.72
C LEU A 154 -32.19 -3.24 -13.82
N PHE A 155 -30.99 -2.72 -13.58
CA PHE A 155 -30.22 -1.98 -14.57
C PHE A 155 -29.77 -2.83 -15.76
N ALA A 156 -29.33 -4.07 -15.53
CA ALA A 156 -28.96 -4.99 -16.61
C ALA A 156 -30.15 -5.44 -17.45
N ALA A 157 -31.33 -5.56 -16.83
CA ALA A 157 -32.59 -5.86 -17.51
C ALA A 157 -33.19 -4.66 -18.28
N ASN A 158 -32.54 -3.49 -18.27
CA ASN A 158 -33.02 -2.24 -18.89
C ASN A 158 -34.43 -1.80 -18.45
N ILE A 159 -34.91 -2.25 -17.28
CA ILE A 159 -36.23 -1.87 -16.76
C ILE A 159 -36.20 -0.43 -16.24
N TRP A 160 -35.08 -0.03 -15.62
CA TRP A 160 -34.94 1.26 -14.95
C TRP A 160 -34.19 2.28 -15.80
N ARG A 161 -34.68 3.52 -15.80
CA ARG A 161 -34.03 4.67 -16.43
C ARG A 161 -32.77 5.06 -15.64
N GLU A 162 -31.72 5.52 -16.32
CA GLU A 162 -30.41 5.85 -15.72
C GLU A 162 -30.52 6.82 -14.52
N VAL A 163 -31.40 7.81 -14.63
CA VAL A 163 -31.64 8.80 -13.55
C VAL A 163 -32.27 8.17 -12.31
N VAL A 164 -33.33 7.36 -12.49
CA VAL A 164 -34.07 6.74 -11.38
C VAL A 164 -33.22 5.71 -10.64
N GLY A 165 -32.46 4.90 -11.35
CA GLY A 165 -31.55 3.97 -10.70
C GLY A 165 -30.36 4.67 -10.06
N GLY A 166 -29.85 5.75 -10.68
CA GLY A 166 -28.79 6.57 -10.10
C GLY A 166 -29.21 7.19 -8.75
N THR A 167 -30.41 7.75 -8.67
CA THR A 167 -30.95 8.28 -7.42
C THR A 167 -31.15 7.19 -6.38
N ALA A 168 -31.67 6.02 -6.76
CA ALA A 168 -31.82 4.88 -5.84
C ALA A 168 -30.48 4.39 -5.27
N VAL A 169 -29.42 4.35 -6.08
CA VAL A 169 -28.06 4.02 -5.59
C VAL A 169 -27.59 5.06 -4.57
N VAL A 170 -27.74 6.35 -4.87
CA VAL A 170 -27.34 7.44 -3.96
C VAL A 170 -28.11 7.36 -2.64
N VAL A 171 -29.43 7.15 -2.70
CA VAL A 171 -30.27 6.98 -1.50
C VAL A 171 -29.82 5.76 -0.69
N ASN A 172 -29.52 4.64 -1.34
CA ASN A 172 -29.02 3.44 -0.66
C ASN A 172 -27.68 3.69 0.04
N VAL A 173 -26.73 4.36 -0.62
CA VAL A 173 -25.42 4.70 -0.03
C VAL A 173 -25.56 5.66 1.15
N ILE A 174 -26.42 6.68 1.05
CA ILE A 174 -26.73 7.60 2.15
C ILE A 174 -27.36 6.83 3.33
N ALA A 175 -28.30 5.93 3.06
CA ALA A 175 -28.93 5.11 4.09
C ALA A 175 -27.91 4.22 4.83
N ILE A 176 -26.97 3.61 4.12
CA ILE A 176 -25.88 2.81 4.72
C ILE A 176 -25.03 3.67 5.65
N LEU A 177 -24.69 4.90 5.25
CA LEU A 177 -23.86 5.79 6.08
C LEU A 177 -24.61 6.38 7.29
N ALA A 178 -25.90 6.65 7.14
CA ALA A 178 -26.73 7.27 8.18
C ALA A 178 -27.19 6.27 9.26
N LEU A 179 -27.46 5.01 8.88
CA LEU A 179 -28.01 4.01 9.78
C LEU A 179 -27.15 3.74 11.04
N PRO A 180 -25.82 3.49 10.97
CA PRO A 180 -25.03 3.21 12.16
C PRO A 180 -25.06 4.35 13.19
N PRO A 181 -24.81 5.63 12.83
CA PRO A 181 -24.97 6.76 13.76
C PRO A 181 -26.34 6.85 14.41
N ILE A 182 -27.41 6.66 13.62
CA ILE A 182 -28.80 6.75 14.13
C ILE A 182 -29.05 5.67 15.19
N VAL A 183 -28.63 4.43 14.92
CA VAL A 183 -28.85 3.31 15.85
C VAL A 183 -27.98 3.43 17.10
N ILE A 184 -26.73 3.87 16.96
CA ILE A 184 -25.82 4.07 18.10
C ILE A 184 -26.33 5.16 19.04
N ASN A 185 -26.96 6.22 18.49
CA ASN A 185 -27.55 7.27 19.31
C ASN A 185 -28.86 6.85 19.99
N SER A 186 -29.56 5.86 19.42
CA SER A 186 -30.88 5.41 19.91
C SER A 186 -30.81 4.26 20.92
N VAL A 187 -29.76 3.43 20.84
CA VAL A 187 -29.61 2.23 21.66
C VAL A 187 -28.25 2.25 22.34
N PRO A 188 -28.15 2.02 23.67
CA PRO A 188 -26.87 1.95 24.35
C PRO A 188 -26.02 0.81 23.76
N CYS A 189 -24.94 1.19 23.09
CA CYS A 189 -24.00 0.28 22.45
C CYS A 189 -22.63 0.34 23.14
N ASN A 190 -21.93 -0.78 23.21
CA ASN A 190 -20.52 -0.78 23.62
C ASN A 190 -19.69 0.04 22.63
N PRO A 191 -18.83 0.99 23.08
CA PRO A 191 -18.12 1.91 22.19
C PRO A 191 -17.16 1.18 21.22
N ILE A 192 -16.57 0.07 21.67
CA ILE A 192 -15.71 -0.78 20.82
C ILE A 192 -16.52 -1.43 19.69
N GLY A 193 -17.67 -2.02 20.03
CA GLY A 193 -18.57 -2.66 19.05
C GLY A 193 -19.17 -1.65 18.08
N ALA A 194 -19.52 -0.46 18.57
CA ALA A 194 -20.00 0.67 17.77
C ALA A 194 -18.94 1.15 16.76
N SER A 195 -17.68 1.32 17.19
CA SER A 195 -16.57 1.71 16.32
C SER A 195 -16.32 0.69 15.20
N ILE A 196 -16.28 -0.61 15.55
CA ILE A 196 -16.12 -1.68 14.57
C ILE A 196 -17.29 -1.70 13.58
N ALA A 197 -18.53 -1.58 14.06
CA ALA A 197 -19.70 -1.53 13.20
C ALA A 197 -19.65 -0.33 12.23
N CYS A 198 -19.37 0.89 12.72
CA CYS A 198 -19.21 2.08 11.88
C CYS A 198 -18.10 1.92 10.82
N GLY A 199 -16.95 1.35 11.22
CA GLY A 199 -15.84 1.08 10.30
C GLY A 199 -16.25 0.10 9.19
N LEU A 200 -16.93 -0.99 9.54
CA LEU A 200 -17.43 -1.97 8.57
C LEU A 200 -18.47 -1.36 7.63
N TYR A 201 -19.41 -0.57 8.13
CA TYR A 201 -20.40 0.13 7.29
C TYR A 201 -19.75 1.11 6.32
N SER A 202 -18.71 1.82 6.75
CA SER A 202 -17.93 2.71 5.88
C SER A 202 -17.18 1.92 4.80
N ILE A 203 -16.64 0.75 5.12
CA ILE A 203 -16.00 -0.12 4.13
C ILE A 203 -17.03 -0.64 3.12
N VAL A 204 -18.21 -1.07 3.59
CA VAL A 204 -19.30 -1.56 2.73
C VAL A 204 -19.79 -0.46 1.79
N SER A 205 -20.00 0.76 2.28
CA SER A 205 -20.45 1.87 1.44
C SER A 205 -19.44 2.20 0.33
N LEU A 206 -18.15 2.26 0.65
CA LEU A 206 -17.08 2.49 -0.35
C LEU A 206 -17.03 1.35 -1.39
N LYS A 207 -17.17 0.10 -0.96
CA LYS A 207 -17.21 -1.06 -1.86
C LYS A 207 -18.41 -0.98 -2.81
N LEU A 208 -19.61 -0.69 -2.31
CA LEU A 208 -20.82 -0.61 -3.14
C LEU A 208 -20.78 0.56 -4.12
N VAL A 209 -20.20 1.70 -3.74
CA VAL A 209 -19.94 2.81 -4.67
C VAL A 209 -19.02 2.35 -5.80
N SER A 210 -17.92 1.69 -5.47
CA SER A 210 -16.99 1.17 -6.49
C SER A 210 -17.67 0.15 -7.41
N TYR A 211 -18.46 -0.77 -6.85
CA TYR A 211 -19.24 -1.76 -7.59
C TYR A 211 -20.17 -1.10 -8.62
N HIS A 212 -20.98 -0.12 -8.20
CA HIS A 212 -21.88 0.58 -9.12
C HIS A 212 -21.14 1.40 -10.18
N MET A 213 -20.04 2.06 -9.84
CA MET A 213 -19.25 2.85 -10.81
C MET A 213 -18.65 1.98 -11.92
N VAL A 214 -18.12 0.81 -11.57
CA VAL A 214 -17.53 -0.10 -12.54
C VAL A 214 -18.60 -0.74 -13.41
N ASN A 215 -19.72 -1.18 -12.84
CA ASN A 215 -20.84 -1.72 -13.62
C ASN A 215 -21.46 -0.66 -14.55
N TYR A 216 -21.52 0.59 -14.08
CA TYR A 216 -21.93 1.74 -14.88
C TYR A 216 -21.04 1.93 -16.11
N TRP A 217 -19.71 1.88 -15.93
CA TRP A 217 -18.76 1.97 -17.04
C TRP A 217 -18.87 0.78 -18.00
N CYS A 218 -19.04 -0.43 -17.50
CA CYS A 218 -19.25 -1.63 -18.31
C CYS A 218 -20.49 -1.51 -19.19
N ARG A 219 -21.63 -1.08 -18.63
CA ARG A 219 -22.87 -0.87 -19.37
C ARG A 219 -22.72 0.20 -20.46
N LYS A 220 -22.11 1.35 -20.14
CA LYS A 220 -21.84 2.41 -21.13
C LYS A 220 -20.94 1.94 -22.26
N ARG A 221 -19.94 1.12 -21.95
CA ARG A 221 -19.05 0.52 -22.95
C ARG A 221 -19.82 -0.46 -23.85
N SER A 222 -20.70 -1.28 -23.30
CA SER A 222 -21.53 -2.21 -24.07
C SER A 222 -22.52 -1.48 -24.99
N ALA A 223 -23.15 -0.39 -24.53
CA ALA A 223 -24.02 0.44 -25.36
C ALA A 223 -23.26 1.10 -26.54
N LYS A 224 -22.07 1.63 -26.28
CA LYS A 224 -21.20 2.22 -27.33
C LYS A 224 -20.68 1.19 -28.32
N LYS A 225 -20.44 -0.06 -27.88
CA LYS A 225 -20.01 -1.15 -28.77
C LYS A 225 -21.12 -1.53 -29.75
N LEU A 226 -22.38 -1.48 -29.31
CA LEU A 226 -23.54 -1.70 -30.17
C LEU A 226 -23.70 -0.56 -31.19
N SER A 227 -23.51 0.71 -30.78
CA SER A 227 -23.63 1.87 -31.69
C SER A 227 -22.46 1.99 -32.68
N ASN A 228 -21.24 1.66 -32.25
CA ASN A 228 -20.01 1.85 -33.05
C ASN A 228 -19.59 0.62 -33.86
N ALA A 229 -20.43 -0.43 -33.93
CA ALA A 229 -20.17 -1.61 -34.74
C ALA A 229 -20.00 -1.29 -36.25
N GLY A 230 -20.40 -0.10 -36.71
CA GLY A 230 -20.19 0.40 -38.07
C GLY A 230 -18.99 1.34 -38.28
N SER A 231 -18.26 1.76 -37.24
CA SER A 231 -17.13 2.69 -37.37
C SER A 231 -15.89 2.12 -36.69
N HIS A 232 -15.01 1.51 -37.50
CA HIS A 232 -13.70 1.03 -37.08
C HIS A 232 -12.78 2.19 -36.69
N THR A 233 -12.92 2.72 -35.47
CA THR A 233 -11.91 3.58 -34.85
C THR A 233 -11.20 2.83 -33.72
N ARG A 234 -9.94 2.53 -34.01
CA ARG A 234 -9.00 1.67 -33.30
C ARG A 234 -8.55 2.35 -31.99
N ARG A 235 -9.25 2.14 -30.87
CA ARG A 235 -8.64 2.27 -29.53
C ARG A 235 -8.61 0.90 -28.86
N ARG A 236 -7.51 0.18 -29.08
CA ARG A 236 -7.21 -1.12 -28.47
C ARG A 236 -7.00 -0.94 -26.97
N SER A 237 -8.05 -1.14 -26.19
CA SER A 237 -7.88 -1.65 -24.83
C SER A 237 -7.97 -3.17 -24.91
N PHE A 238 -6.95 -3.86 -24.37
CA PHE A 238 -6.83 -5.31 -24.31
C PHE A 238 -8.21 -5.93 -24.03
N THR A 239 -8.80 -6.58 -25.03
CA THR A 239 -10.12 -7.20 -24.94
C THR A 239 -9.95 -8.72 -25.00
N SER A 240 -10.80 -9.46 -24.29
CA SER A 240 -10.82 -10.93 -24.17
C SER A 240 -10.69 -11.68 -25.51
N LYS A 241 -11.15 -11.08 -26.62
CA LYS A 241 -11.04 -11.64 -27.98
C LYS A 241 -9.63 -11.60 -28.56
N ASP A 242 -8.79 -10.65 -28.16
CA ASP A 242 -7.38 -10.61 -28.60
C ASP A 242 -6.57 -11.72 -27.93
N LEU A 243 -6.90 -12.12 -26.69
CA LEU A 243 -6.29 -13.27 -26.02
C LEU A 243 -6.72 -14.61 -26.65
N GLN A 244 -7.97 -14.72 -27.13
CA GLN A 244 -8.43 -15.89 -27.89
C GLN A 244 -7.81 -15.99 -29.29
N LYS A 245 -7.54 -14.87 -29.97
CA LYS A 245 -6.97 -14.86 -31.33
C LYS A 245 -5.49 -15.24 -31.37
N THR A 246 -4.70 -14.90 -30.36
CA THR A 246 -3.29 -15.34 -30.30
C THR A 246 -3.13 -16.84 -30.04
N VAL A 247 -4.16 -17.52 -29.54
CA VAL A 247 -4.13 -18.96 -29.20
C VAL A 247 -4.52 -19.86 -30.39
N GLN A 248 -5.29 -19.37 -31.37
CA GLN A 248 -5.68 -20.20 -32.52
C GLN A 248 -4.53 -20.60 -33.45
N ASN A 249 -3.38 -19.92 -33.39
CA ASN A 249 -2.21 -20.23 -34.23
C ASN A 249 -1.10 -21.02 -33.52
N GLY A 250 -1.36 -21.60 -32.35
CA GLY A 250 -0.36 -22.38 -31.62
C GLY A 250 -1.00 -23.47 -30.78
N SER A 251 -0.96 -24.69 -31.28
CA SER A 251 -1.27 -25.91 -30.54
C SER A 251 -0.38 -26.07 -29.31
N ALA A 252 -0.89 -25.74 -28.13
CA ALA A 252 -0.36 -26.17 -26.85
C ALA A 252 -1.51 -26.37 -25.86
N ILE A 253 -1.73 -27.65 -25.54
CA ILE A 253 -2.37 -28.24 -24.35
C ILE A 253 -3.15 -27.24 -23.49
N SER A 254 -4.47 -27.30 -23.66
CA SER A 254 -5.48 -26.60 -22.89
C SER A 254 -5.50 -27.08 -21.45
N ASP A 255 -4.79 -26.39 -20.56
CA ASP A 255 -5.03 -26.47 -19.12
C ASP A 255 -5.44 -25.09 -18.61
N SER A 256 -6.68 -25.00 -18.11
CA SER A 256 -7.31 -23.80 -17.51
C SER A 256 -7.53 -22.57 -18.43
N ARG A 257 -8.49 -22.67 -19.36
CA ARG A 257 -9.10 -21.48 -20.00
C ARG A 257 -9.80 -20.64 -18.92
N HIS A 258 -9.15 -19.60 -18.39
CA HIS A 258 -9.84 -18.58 -17.60
C HIS A 258 -10.85 -17.87 -18.51
N ILE A 259 -12.11 -18.30 -18.48
CA ILE A 259 -13.23 -17.60 -19.12
C ILE A 259 -13.35 -16.26 -18.39
N LEU A 260 -12.92 -15.18 -19.03
CA LEU A 260 -13.05 -13.84 -18.45
C LEU A 260 -14.53 -13.49 -18.34
N VAL A 261 -14.94 -13.08 -17.14
CA VAL A 261 -16.32 -12.66 -16.87
C VAL A 261 -16.52 -11.28 -17.48
N GLU A 262 -17.52 -11.17 -18.37
CA GLU A 262 -17.97 -9.90 -18.98
C GLU A 262 -19.37 -9.53 -18.47
N TYR A 263 -19.67 -8.24 -18.40
CA TYR A 263 -21.02 -7.76 -18.10
C TYR A 263 -22.00 -8.19 -19.20
N PRO A 264 -23.21 -8.71 -18.88
CA PRO A 264 -23.87 -8.75 -17.57
C PRO A 264 -23.66 -10.05 -16.76
N ASN A 265 -22.79 -10.96 -17.20
CA ASN A 265 -22.60 -12.27 -16.56
C ASN A 265 -21.92 -12.20 -15.18
N ASN A 266 -21.38 -11.03 -14.79
CA ASN A 266 -20.80 -10.79 -13.47
C ASN A 266 -21.83 -10.58 -12.36
N LEU A 267 -23.12 -10.49 -12.69
CA LEU A 267 -24.19 -10.19 -11.74
C LEU A 267 -24.65 -11.44 -10.97
N ASN A 268 -23.71 -12.09 -10.30
CA ASN A 268 -23.95 -13.22 -9.42
C ASN A 268 -23.77 -12.79 -7.95
N VAL A 269 -24.61 -13.33 -7.06
CA VAL A 269 -24.51 -13.10 -5.61
C VAL A 269 -23.18 -13.64 -5.07
N VAL A 270 -22.69 -14.75 -5.63
CA VAL A 270 -21.40 -15.34 -5.24
C VAL A 270 -20.24 -14.38 -5.51
N ASP A 271 -20.21 -13.75 -6.69
CA ASP A 271 -19.14 -12.83 -7.07
C ASP A 271 -19.20 -11.52 -6.27
N LEU A 272 -20.42 -11.05 -5.95
CA LEU A 272 -20.63 -9.91 -5.07
C LEU A 272 -20.08 -10.19 -3.66
N TYR A 273 -20.49 -11.30 -3.04
CA TYR A 273 -20.01 -11.64 -1.70
C TYR A 273 -18.51 -11.92 -1.69
N TYR A 274 -17.97 -12.51 -2.75
CA TYR A 274 -16.53 -12.64 -2.92
C TYR A 274 -15.83 -11.26 -2.86
N PHE A 275 -16.35 -10.26 -3.57
CA PHE A 275 -15.83 -8.89 -3.51
C PHE A 275 -16.01 -8.26 -2.12
N MET A 276 -17.12 -8.51 -1.43
CA MET A 276 -17.34 -7.97 -0.08
C MET A 276 -16.27 -8.46 0.92
N PHE A 277 -15.84 -9.71 0.81
CA PHE A 277 -14.80 -10.29 1.66
C PHE A 277 -13.37 -10.05 1.14
N ALA A 278 -13.20 -9.60 -0.10
CA ALA A 278 -11.88 -9.30 -0.65
C ALA A 278 -11.24 -8.10 0.09
N PRO A 279 -9.93 -8.14 0.38
CA PRO A 279 -9.21 -7.07 1.08
C PRO A 279 -8.88 -5.88 0.15
N THR A 280 -9.87 -5.41 -0.60
CA THR A 280 -9.77 -4.31 -1.56
C THR A 280 -11.05 -3.47 -1.55
N LEU A 281 -10.93 -2.16 -1.78
CA LEU A 281 -12.11 -1.27 -1.91
C LEU A 281 -12.56 -1.09 -3.37
N CYS A 282 -11.65 -1.35 -4.32
CA CYS A 282 -11.92 -1.21 -5.74
C CYS A 282 -12.51 -2.51 -6.31
N TYR A 283 -13.69 -2.41 -6.91
CA TYR A 283 -14.32 -3.52 -7.60
C TYR A 283 -13.66 -3.75 -8.97
N GLU A 284 -13.48 -5.02 -9.33
CA GLU A 284 -13.01 -5.45 -10.63
C GLU A 284 -13.78 -6.71 -11.02
N LEU A 285 -14.05 -6.90 -12.32
CA LEU A 285 -14.82 -8.06 -12.80
C LEU A 285 -14.04 -9.37 -12.60
N ASN A 286 -12.71 -9.33 -12.76
CA ASN A 286 -11.85 -10.50 -12.73
C ASN A 286 -10.65 -10.24 -11.80
N PHE A 287 -10.79 -10.58 -10.52
CA PHE A 287 -9.69 -10.44 -9.56
C PHE A 287 -8.57 -11.46 -9.80
N PRO A 288 -7.29 -11.07 -9.69
CA PRO A 288 -6.17 -12.00 -9.81
C PRO A 288 -6.24 -13.04 -8.68
N ARG A 289 -6.19 -14.32 -9.03
CA ARG A 289 -6.25 -15.44 -8.08
C ARG A 289 -4.88 -16.06 -7.90
N SER A 290 -4.52 -16.37 -6.65
CA SER A 290 -3.39 -17.25 -6.38
C SER A 290 -3.76 -18.69 -6.72
N GLU A 291 -2.87 -19.42 -7.39
CA GLU A 291 -3.06 -20.84 -7.74
C GLU A 291 -3.29 -21.73 -6.50
N ARG A 292 -2.70 -21.39 -5.35
CA ARG A 292 -2.82 -22.17 -4.10
C ARG A 292 -2.87 -21.31 -2.84
N ILE A 293 -3.60 -21.81 -1.83
CA ILE A 293 -3.61 -21.24 -0.48
C ILE A 293 -2.35 -21.69 0.28
N ARG A 294 -1.50 -20.73 0.66
CA ARG A 294 -0.28 -20.98 1.44
C ARG A 294 -0.59 -21.12 2.94
N LYS A 295 -1.01 -22.32 3.39
CA LYS A 295 -1.44 -22.60 4.78
C LYS A 295 -0.44 -22.10 5.85
N ARG A 296 0.86 -22.35 5.65
CA ARG A 296 1.92 -21.89 6.58
C ARG A 296 1.97 -20.36 6.71
N PHE A 297 1.77 -19.64 5.61
CA PHE A 297 1.73 -18.18 5.61
C PHE A 297 0.48 -17.66 6.33
N LEU A 298 -0.67 -18.29 6.12
CA LEU A 298 -1.92 -17.92 6.78
C LEU A 298 -1.84 -18.14 8.30
N ILE A 299 -1.38 -19.31 8.74
CA ILE A 299 -1.18 -19.60 10.18
C ILE A 299 -0.22 -18.60 10.81
N LYS A 300 0.90 -18.30 10.13
CA LYS A 300 1.86 -17.29 10.59
C LYS A 300 1.19 -15.92 10.77
N ARG A 301 0.36 -15.47 9.81
CA ARG A 301 -0.36 -14.19 9.91
C ARG A 301 -1.41 -14.18 11.01
N ILE A 302 -2.11 -15.29 11.25
CA ILE A 302 -3.06 -15.40 12.37
C ILE A 302 -2.32 -15.27 13.70
N LEU A 303 -1.20 -15.99 13.87
CA LEU A 303 -0.39 -15.89 15.09
C LEU A 303 0.18 -14.48 15.28
N GLU A 304 0.58 -13.80 14.21
CA GLU A 304 1.02 -12.39 14.27
C GLU A 304 -0.10 -11.40 14.66
N ILE A 305 -1.38 -11.72 14.44
CA ILE A 305 -2.51 -10.86 14.85
C ILE A 305 -2.93 -11.12 16.30
N VAL A 306 -2.79 -12.37 16.76
CA VAL A 306 -3.18 -12.79 18.12
C VAL A 306 -2.07 -12.49 19.14
N SER A 307 -0.81 -12.50 18.71
CA SER A 307 0.37 -12.16 19.54
C SER A 307 0.58 -10.66 19.68
#